data_AF-A0A6C0AL59-F1
#
_entry.id   AF-A0A6C0AL59-F1
#
_cell.length_a   1.000
_cell.length_b   1.000
_cell.length_c   1.000
_cell.angle_alpha   90.00
_cell.angle_beta   90.00
_cell.angle_gamma   90.00
#
_symmetry.space_group_name_H-M   'P 1'
#
loop_
_entity.id
_entity.type
_entity.pdbx_description
1 polymer ?
#
loop_
_entity_poly.entity_id
_entity_poly.type
_entity_poly.pdbx_seq_one_letter_code
_entity_poly.pdbx_strand_id
1 'polypeptide(L)'
;MNDFLVGSISGIAQTISGHGFDTLKVRKQINIPLNFNFTHLYRGIAFPILSNAMIIGSQFYCYHNYSSLLSGVVSGLMVGPIDYFKIQKQINKNYKYKLQKPLGINITILRECIAIPIYFNTYYYLKEKTDNSFLSGGTAGVLSWLIPYPIDTIKTRIQTGCTLKESISKKQFMKGLPLCLTRGFIVNAVGFYCVNAFNNS
;
A
#
# COMPACT_ATOMS: atom_id res chain seq x y z
N MET A 1 -20.86 -7.56 -16.69
CA MET A 1 -19.43 -7.90 -16.83
C MET A 1 -19.01 -8.69 -15.58
N ASN A 2 -18.04 -9.61 -15.63
CA ASN A 2 -17.67 -10.41 -14.45
C ASN A 2 -17.09 -9.49 -13.35
N ASP A 3 -17.65 -9.46 -12.14
CA ASP A 3 -17.29 -8.50 -11.07
C ASP A 3 -15.79 -8.48 -10.76
N PHE A 4 -15.15 -9.64 -10.89
CA PHE A 4 -13.71 -9.80 -10.76
C PHE A 4 -12.90 -8.97 -11.78
N LEU A 5 -13.40 -8.87 -13.02
CA LEU A 5 -12.77 -8.13 -14.10
C LEU A 5 -12.92 -6.62 -13.88
N VAL A 6 -14.09 -6.16 -13.43
CA VAL A 6 -14.33 -4.75 -13.04
C VAL A 6 -13.41 -4.35 -11.88
N GLY A 7 -13.31 -5.21 -10.86
CA GLY A 7 -12.42 -5.01 -9.72
C GLY A 7 -10.95 -4.94 -10.11
N SER A 8 -10.52 -5.81 -11.04
CA SER A 8 -9.14 -5.84 -11.54
C SER A 8 -8.79 -4.58 -12.33
N ILE A 9 -9.69 -4.12 -13.23
CA ILE A 9 -9.49 -2.88 -13.98
C ILE A 9 -9.45 -1.67 -13.05
N SER A 10 -10.37 -1.60 -12.08
CA SER A 10 -10.37 -0.56 -11.05
C SER A 10 -9.05 -0.56 -10.27
N GLY A 11 -8.54 -1.72 -9.86
CA GLY A 11 -7.27 -1.85 -9.16
C GLY A 11 -6.06 -1.35 -9.98
N ILE A 12 -6.05 -1.60 -11.28
CA ILE A 12 -5.02 -1.08 -12.19
C ILE A 12 -5.11 0.45 -12.29
N ALA A 13 -6.31 1.00 -12.48
CA ALA A 13 -6.53 2.46 -12.57
C ALA A 13 -6.12 3.19 -11.27
N GLN A 14 -6.45 2.60 -10.12
CA GLN A 14 -6.02 3.07 -8.80
C GLN A 14 -4.49 3.02 -8.64
N THR A 15 -3.85 1.97 -9.16
CA THR A 15 -2.39 1.85 -9.11
C THR A 15 -1.73 2.92 -9.98
N ILE A 16 -2.22 3.15 -11.20
CA ILE A 16 -1.71 4.19 -12.10
C ILE A 16 -1.84 5.57 -11.47
N SER A 17 -3.04 5.93 -11.00
CA SER A 17 -3.28 7.26 -10.39
C SER A 17 -2.49 7.50 -9.10
N GLY A 18 -2.19 6.44 -8.33
CA GLY A 18 -1.53 6.55 -7.03
C GLY A 18 -0.01 6.38 -7.02
N HIS A 19 0.58 5.70 -8.01
CA HIS A 19 1.99 5.25 -7.92
C HIS A 19 3.01 6.39 -7.85
N GLY A 20 2.73 7.53 -8.50
CA GLY A 20 3.59 8.72 -8.39
C GLY A 20 3.74 9.22 -6.95
N PHE A 21 2.64 9.21 -6.19
CA PHE A 21 2.65 9.58 -4.76
C PHE A 21 3.43 8.59 -3.91
N ASP A 22 3.36 7.29 -4.22
CA ASP A 22 4.18 6.27 -3.54
C ASP A 22 5.66 6.53 -3.70
N THR A 23 6.09 6.85 -4.92
CA THR A 23 7.50 7.16 -5.20
C THR A 23 7.95 8.41 -4.43
N LEU A 24 7.13 9.46 -4.38
CA LEU A 24 7.43 10.67 -3.60
C LEU A 24 7.47 10.39 -2.09
N LYS A 25 6.53 9.58 -1.58
CA LYS A 25 6.47 9.16 -0.18
C LYS A 25 7.75 8.45 0.23
N VAL A 26 8.16 7.43 -0.53
CA VAL A 26 9.38 6.65 -0.26
C VAL A 26 10.60 7.56 -0.19
N ARG A 27 10.78 8.47 -1.16
CA ARG A 27 11.90 9.42 -1.17
C ARG A 27 11.89 10.34 0.05
N LYS A 28 10.71 10.83 0.47
CA LYS A 28 10.57 11.67 1.65
C LYS A 28 10.89 10.90 2.95
N GLN A 29 10.49 9.64 3.07
CA GLN A 29 10.74 8.78 4.25
C GLN A 29 12.25 8.51 4.48
N ILE A 30 13.03 8.48 3.39
CA ILE A 30 14.49 8.26 3.40
C ILE A 30 15.32 9.53 3.21
N ASN A 31 14.68 10.71 3.20
CA ASN A 31 15.32 12.03 3.04
C ASN A 31 16.11 12.20 1.73
N ILE A 32 15.66 11.59 0.64
CA ILE A 32 16.19 11.84 -0.71
C ILE A 32 15.38 12.98 -1.36
N PRO A 33 16.01 13.91 -2.12
CA PRO A 33 15.32 15.02 -2.77
C PRO A 33 14.20 14.54 -3.69
N LEU A 34 13.08 15.28 -3.75
CA LEU A 34 11.95 14.94 -4.59
C LEU A 34 12.31 15.13 -6.07
N ASN A 35 11.79 14.25 -6.93
CA ASN A 35 11.93 14.36 -8.38
C ASN A 35 10.56 14.10 -9.00
N PHE A 36 10.04 15.12 -9.67
CA PHE A 36 8.70 15.11 -10.27
C PHE A 36 8.69 14.67 -11.74
N ASN A 37 9.83 14.28 -12.30
CA ASN A 37 9.88 13.73 -13.64
C ASN A 37 8.99 12.48 -13.73
N PHE A 38 8.06 12.47 -14.70
CA PHE A 38 7.10 11.39 -14.90
C PHE A 38 7.78 10.01 -14.99
N THR A 39 8.87 9.90 -15.76
CA THR A 39 9.62 8.64 -15.90
C THR A 39 10.27 8.17 -14.61
N HIS A 40 10.47 9.07 -13.65
CA HIS A 40 10.97 8.76 -12.31
C HIS A 40 9.83 8.34 -11.39
N LEU A 41 8.70 9.06 -11.43
CA LEU A 41 7.54 8.78 -10.59
C LEU A 41 6.97 7.39 -10.82
N TYR A 42 6.97 6.91 -12.06
CA TYR A 42 6.36 5.64 -12.47
C TYR A 42 7.31 4.43 -12.45
N ARG A 43 8.52 4.57 -11.91
CA ARG A 43 9.46 3.45 -11.82
C ARG A 43 8.95 2.40 -10.83
N GLY A 44 9.00 1.14 -11.24
CA GLY A 44 8.59 0.02 -10.42
C GLY A 44 7.07 -0.21 -10.38
N ILE A 45 6.26 0.48 -11.18
CA ILE A 45 4.79 0.29 -11.21
C ILE A 45 4.35 -1.11 -11.66
N ALA A 46 5.19 -1.83 -12.41
CA ALA A 46 4.89 -3.20 -12.84
C ALA A 46 4.66 -4.15 -11.64
N PHE A 47 5.38 -3.94 -10.52
CA PHE A 47 5.23 -4.76 -9.32
C PHE A 47 3.79 -4.77 -8.79
N PRO A 48 3.21 -3.62 -8.39
CA PRO A 48 1.84 -3.59 -7.89
C PRO A 48 0.80 -3.96 -8.95
N ILE A 49 0.99 -3.62 -10.23
CA ILE A 49 0.04 -4.01 -11.30
C ILE A 49 -0.10 -5.53 -11.38
N LEU A 50 1.01 -6.26 -11.32
CA LEU A 50 1.01 -7.72 -11.44
C LEU A 50 0.51 -8.42 -10.17
N SER A 51 0.75 -7.83 -9.00
CA SER A 51 0.52 -8.53 -7.73
C SER A 51 -0.74 -8.12 -6.97
N ASN A 52 -1.27 -6.92 -7.18
CA ASN A 52 -2.30 -6.35 -6.30
C ASN A 52 -3.57 -7.22 -6.26
N ALA A 53 -4.03 -7.73 -7.41
CA ALA A 53 -5.24 -8.56 -7.45
C ALA A 53 -5.10 -9.82 -6.58
N MET A 54 -3.94 -10.49 -6.64
CA MET A 54 -3.68 -11.69 -5.86
C MET A 54 -3.57 -11.39 -4.36
N ILE A 55 -2.92 -10.29 -3.99
CA ILE A 55 -2.76 -9.85 -2.60
C ILE A 55 -4.12 -9.47 -1.99
N ILE A 56 -4.92 -8.69 -2.70
CA ILE A 56 -6.24 -8.29 -2.21
C ILE A 56 -7.15 -9.52 -2.09
N GLY A 57 -7.16 -10.40 -3.10
CA GLY A 57 -7.93 -11.64 -3.05
C GLY A 57 -7.58 -12.52 -1.84
N SER A 58 -6.29 -12.71 -1.55
CA SER A 58 -5.85 -13.49 -0.38
C SER A 58 -6.23 -12.81 0.95
N GLN A 59 -6.12 -11.48 1.03
CA GLN A 59 -6.55 -10.72 2.21
C GLN A 59 -8.03 -10.93 2.53
N PHE A 60 -8.90 -10.75 1.52
CA PHE A 60 -10.35 -10.92 1.67
C PHE A 60 -10.70 -12.38 2.02
N TYR A 61 -10.07 -13.36 1.37
CA TYR A 61 -10.27 -14.77 1.67
C TYR A 61 -9.88 -15.10 3.12
N CYS A 62 -8.69 -14.68 3.57
CA CYS A 62 -8.23 -14.94 4.92
C CYS A 62 -9.06 -14.21 5.98
N TYR A 63 -9.54 -13.01 5.68
CA TYR A 63 -10.41 -12.24 6.58
C TYR A 63 -11.75 -12.94 6.81
N HIS A 64 -12.42 -13.39 5.74
CA HIS A 64 -13.76 -13.98 5.84
C HIS A 64 -13.75 -15.42 6.37
N ASN A 65 -12.72 -16.21 6.06
CA ASN A 65 -12.67 -17.63 6.44
C ASN A 65 -11.94 -17.90 7.76
N TYR A 66 -11.09 -16.98 8.21
CA TYR A 66 -10.25 -17.18 9.39
C TYR A 66 -10.26 -15.97 10.32
N SER A 67 -9.29 -15.06 10.18
CA SER A 67 -9.17 -13.89 11.05
C SER A 67 -8.48 -12.74 10.34
N SER A 68 -8.76 -11.52 10.79
CA SER A 68 -8.10 -10.31 10.30
C SER A 68 -6.59 -10.30 10.56
N LEU A 69 -6.13 -10.93 11.64
CA LEU A 69 -4.71 -11.06 11.94
C LEU A 69 -4.02 -12.03 10.97
N LEU A 70 -4.64 -13.17 10.66
CA LEU A 70 -4.09 -14.11 9.69
C LEU A 70 -4.02 -13.49 8.29
N SER A 71 -5.05 -12.72 7.91
CA SER A 71 -5.04 -11.90 6.70
C SER A 71 -3.84 -10.94 6.67
N GLY A 72 -3.53 -10.31 7.82
CA GLY A 72 -2.31 -9.51 8.02
C GLY A 72 -1.01 -10.28 7.75
N VAL A 73 -0.86 -11.47 8.32
CA VAL A 73 0.35 -12.30 8.16
C VAL A 73 0.54 -12.72 6.71
N VAL A 74 -0.52 -13.26 6.08
CA VAL A 74 -0.49 -13.71 4.69
C VAL A 74 -0.19 -12.54 3.74
N SER A 75 -0.84 -11.39 3.95
CA SER A 75 -0.54 -10.16 3.22
C SER A 75 0.93 -9.77 3.37
N GLY A 76 1.47 -9.76 4.59
CA GLY A 76 2.85 -9.38 4.86
C GLY A 76 3.88 -10.25 4.15
N LEU A 77 3.63 -11.56 4.08
CA LEU A 77 4.46 -12.52 3.36
C LEU A 77 4.45 -12.29 1.85
N MET A 78 3.29 -11.93 1.28
CA MET A 78 3.15 -11.65 -0.14
C MET A 78 3.71 -10.26 -0.51
N VAL A 79 3.31 -9.22 0.23
CA VAL A 79 3.69 -7.82 0.01
C VAL A 79 5.18 -7.60 0.25
N GLY A 80 5.78 -8.24 1.25
CA GLY A 80 7.18 -8.08 1.64
C GLY A 80 8.18 -8.06 0.47
N PRO A 81 8.31 -9.15 -0.31
CA PRO A 81 9.21 -9.21 -1.46
C PRO A 81 8.85 -8.19 -2.56
N ILE A 82 7.57 -8.03 -2.85
CA ILE A 82 7.09 -7.16 -3.94
C ILE A 82 7.41 -5.69 -3.61
N ASP A 83 7.09 -5.26 -2.39
CA ASP A 83 7.33 -3.90 -1.93
C ASP A 83 8.83 -3.58 -1.88
N TYR A 84 9.65 -4.55 -1.46
CA TYR A 84 11.11 -4.42 -1.50
C TYR A 84 11.61 -4.13 -2.92
N PHE A 85 11.26 -4.96 -3.91
CA PHE A 85 11.72 -4.75 -5.28
C PHE A 85 11.16 -3.48 -5.91
N LYS A 86 9.91 -3.13 -5.59
CA LYS A 86 9.29 -1.85 -6.00
C LYS A 86 10.10 -0.66 -5.49
N ILE A 87 10.41 -0.63 -4.19
CA ILE A 87 11.17 0.46 -3.55
C ILE A 87 12.58 0.57 -4.13
N GLN A 88 13.26 -0.56 -4.35
CA GLN A 88 14.58 -0.57 -4.98
C GLN A 88 14.56 0.07 -6.37
N LYS A 89 13.54 -0.23 -7.17
CA LYS A 89 13.36 0.36 -8.51
C LYS A 89 12.95 1.84 -8.47
N GLN A 90 12.19 2.26 -7.45
CA GLN A 90 11.78 3.65 -7.23
C GLN A 90 12.98 4.55 -6.87
N ILE A 91 13.99 4.01 -6.19
CA ILE A 91 15.18 4.75 -5.77
C ILE A 91 16.29 4.68 -6.83
N ASN A 92 16.51 3.50 -7.40
CA ASN A 92 17.59 3.27 -8.36
C ASN A 92 17.05 2.72 -9.70
N LYS A 93 17.22 3.50 -10.77
CA LYS A 93 16.82 3.12 -12.15
C LYS A 93 17.45 1.80 -12.58
N ASN A 94 18.76 1.66 -12.33
CA ASN A 94 19.60 0.58 -12.83
C ASN A 94 19.79 -0.51 -11.76
N TYR A 95 18.81 -0.67 -10.86
CA TYR A 95 18.84 -1.73 -9.86
C TYR A 95 18.98 -3.10 -10.54
N LYS A 96 20.08 -3.79 -10.24
CA LYS A 96 20.31 -5.18 -10.67
C LYS A 96 19.63 -6.10 -9.67
N TYR A 97 18.67 -6.88 -10.15
CA TYR A 97 17.96 -7.85 -9.31
C TYR A 97 18.94 -8.87 -8.76
N LYS A 98 19.10 -8.87 -7.44
CA LYS A 98 19.85 -9.90 -6.71
C LYS A 98 18.85 -10.86 -6.09
N LEU A 99 19.09 -12.16 -6.25
CA LEU A 99 18.34 -13.21 -5.57
C LEU A 99 18.79 -13.26 -4.10
N GLN A 100 18.36 -12.27 -3.32
CA GLN A 100 18.64 -12.16 -1.90
C GLN A 100 17.32 -12.05 -1.14
N LYS A 101 17.30 -12.51 0.11
CA LYS A 101 16.14 -12.37 0.99
C LYS A 101 15.79 -10.88 1.09
N PRO A 102 14.54 -10.48 0.77
CA PRO A 102 14.14 -9.08 0.86
C PRO A 102 14.28 -8.60 2.30
N LEU A 103 14.95 -7.47 2.48
CA LEU A 103 15.12 -6.86 3.79
C LEU A 103 13.77 -6.36 4.32
N GLY A 104 13.61 -6.36 5.64
CA GLY A 104 12.46 -5.76 6.29
C GLY A 104 11.17 -6.58 6.25
N ILE A 105 11.17 -7.84 5.78
CA ILE A 105 9.95 -8.68 5.71
C ILE A 105 9.22 -8.81 7.06
N ASN A 106 9.96 -8.97 8.16
CA ASN A 106 9.37 -9.07 9.50
C ASN A 106 8.65 -7.76 9.89
N ILE A 107 9.20 -6.61 9.50
CA ILE A 107 8.59 -5.30 9.77
C ILE A 107 7.38 -5.08 8.84
N THR A 108 7.44 -5.58 7.60
CA THR A 108 6.27 -5.60 6.70
C THR A 108 5.13 -6.42 7.30
N ILE A 109 5.40 -7.63 7.79
CA ILE A 109 4.39 -8.47 8.44
C ILE A 109 3.79 -7.74 9.65
N LEU A 110 4.63 -7.17 10.52
CA LEU A 110 4.16 -6.39 11.66
C LEU A 110 3.24 -5.23 11.24
N ARG A 111 3.62 -4.50 10.19
CA ARG A 111 2.83 -3.40 9.61
C ARG A 111 1.47 -3.90 9.12
N GLU A 112 1.45 -5.00 8.37
CA GLU A 112 0.22 -5.59 7.81
C GLU A 112 -0.72 -6.13 8.89
N CYS A 113 -0.16 -6.79 9.92
CA CYS A 113 -0.91 -7.25 11.10
C CYS A 113 -1.58 -6.12 11.90
N ILE A 114 -1.13 -4.88 11.73
CA ILE A 114 -1.78 -3.71 12.32
C ILE A 114 -2.76 -3.08 11.31
N ALA A 115 -2.32 -2.86 10.08
CA ALA A 115 -3.08 -2.16 9.06
C ALA A 115 -4.38 -2.87 8.68
N ILE A 116 -4.33 -4.20 8.48
CA ILE A 116 -5.45 -4.97 7.94
C ILE A 116 -6.60 -5.12 8.96
N PRO A 117 -6.35 -5.48 10.23
CA PRO A 117 -7.40 -5.46 11.24
C PRO A 117 -8.05 -4.09 11.41
N ILE A 118 -7.25 -3.01 11.41
CA ILE A 118 -7.79 -1.65 11.49
C ILE A 118 -8.70 -1.36 10.30
N TYR A 119 -8.28 -1.71 9.09
CA TYR A 119 -9.07 -1.49 7.88
C TYR A 119 -10.42 -2.22 7.96
N PHE A 120 -10.41 -3.55 8.09
CA PHE A 120 -11.64 -4.32 8.02
C PHE A 120 -12.55 -4.04 9.21
N ASN A 121 -12.04 -4.00 10.44
CA ASN A 121 -12.89 -3.75 11.60
C ASN A 121 -13.54 -2.36 11.55
N THR A 122 -12.79 -1.33 11.14
CA THR A 122 -13.34 0.02 10.96
C THR A 122 -14.40 0.02 9.85
N TYR A 123 -14.11 -0.64 8.73
CA TYR A 123 -15.02 -0.71 7.59
C TYR A 123 -16.36 -1.33 7.98
N TYR A 124 -16.35 -2.54 8.56
CA TYR A 124 -17.60 -3.25 8.90
C TYR A 124 -18.36 -2.56 10.03
N TYR A 125 -17.66 -2.06 11.06
CA TYR A 125 -18.29 -1.32 12.16
C TYR A 125 -19.01 -0.05 11.68
N LEU A 126 -18.36 0.74 10.82
CA LEU A 126 -18.98 1.95 10.27
C LEU A 126 -20.06 1.63 9.24
N LYS A 127 -19.88 0.56 8.45
CA LYS A 127 -20.86 0.14 7.46
C LYS A 127 -22.16 -0.28 8.13
N GLU A 128 -22.07 -1.01 9.25
CA GLU A 128 -23.24 -1.40 10.04
C GLU A 128 -23.99 -0.17 10.61
N LYS A 129 -23.26 0.85 11.07
CA LYS A 129 -23.87 2.03 11.71
C LYS A 129 -24.39 3.10 10.75
N THR A 130 -23.72 3.27 9.62
CA THR A 130 -23.97 4.40 8.71
C THR A 130 -24.65 3.98 7.42
N ASP A 131 -24.64 2.67 7.11
CA ASP A 131 -24.96 2.08 5.81
C ASP A 131 -24.26 2.74 4.60
N ASN A 132 -23.22 3.53 4.85
CA ASN A 132 -22.54 4.28 3.81
C ASN A 132 -21.16 3.66 3.54
N SER A 133 -21.06 2.90 2.44
CA SER A 133 -19.82 2.22 2.05
C SER A 133 -18.69 3.20 1.74
N PHE A 134 -19.01 4.40 1.23
CA PHE A 134 -18.02 5.43 0.92
C PHE A 134 -17.38 6.00 2.18
N LEU A 135 -18.20 6.43 3.16
CA LEU A 135 -17.70 6.95 4.44
C LEU A 135 -16.96 5.88 5.23
N SER A 136 -17.48 4.66 5.23
CA SER A 136 -16.87 3.52 5.93
C SER A 136 -15.51 3.16 5.34
N GLY A 137 -15.42 3.04 4.00
CA GLY A 137 -14.17 2.76 3.29
C GLY A 137 -13.15 3.88 3.40
N GLY A 138 -13.59 5.14 3.27
CA GLY A 138 -12.72 6.32 3.40
C GLY A 138 -12.09 6.40 4.79
N THR A 139 -12.89 6.25 5.84
CA THR A 139 -12.42 6.31 7.23
C THR A 139 -11.51 5.12 7.57
N ALA A 140 -11.90 3.91 7.18
CA ALA A 140 -11.08 2.71 7.32
C ALA A 140 -9.71 2.87 6.65
N GLY A 141 -9.69 3.40 5.41
CA GLY A 141 -8.46 3.64 4.67
C GLY A 141 -7.54 4.68 5.33
N VAL A 142 -8.10 5.77 5.86
CA VAL A 142 -7.32 6.78 6.58
C VAL A 142 -6.69 6.18 7.84
N LEU A 143 -7.46 5.46 8.66
CA LEU A 143 -6.96 4.86 9.90
C LEU A 143 -5.92 3.76 9.62
N SER A 144 -6.14 2.93 8.60
CA SER A 144 -5.22 1.84 8.23
C SER A 144 -3.90 2.35 7.66
N TRP A 145 -3.84 3.60 7.21
CA TRP A 145 -2.58 4.26 6.82
C TRP A 145 -1.96 5.04 7.97
N LEU A 146 -2.76 5.78 8.74
CA LEU A 146 -2.30 6.68 9.78
C LEU A 146 -1.64 5.94 10.94
N ILE A 147 -2.30 4.92 11.47
CA ILE A 147 -1.87 4.21 12.69
C ILE A 147 -0.54 3.45 12.47
N PRO A 148 -0.40 2.62 11.42
CA PRO A 148 0.86 1.90 11.19
C PRO A 148 1.93 2.75 10.46
N TYR A 149 1.69 4.04 10.21
CA TYR A 149 2.60 4.89 9.44
C TYR A 149 4.03 4.93 9.98
N PRO A 150 4.28 5.01 11.31
CA PRO A 150 5.64 5.01 11.82
C PRO A 150 6.43 3.74 11.47
N ILE A 151 5.73 2.59 11.48
CA ILE A 151 6.29 1.28 11.14
C ILE A 151 6.57 1.21 9.63
N ASP A 152 5.69 1.77 8.79
CA ASP A 152 5.92 1.91 7.34
C ASP A 152 7.22 2.68 7.05
N THR A 153 7.44 3.80 7.74
CA THR A 153 8.68 4.59 7.58
C THR A 153 9.93 3.80 8.01
N ILE A 154 9.87 3.04 9.12
CA ILE A 154 10.98 2.17 9.55
C ILE A 154 11.23 1.07 8.51
N LYS A 155 10.16 0.41 8.05
CA LYS A 155 10.22 -0.62 7.00
C LYS A 155 10.93 -0.08 5.76
N THR A 156 10.50 1.08 5.23
CA THR A 156 11.10 1.67 4.04
C THR A 156 12.59 1.97 4.25
N ARG A 157 13.00 2.51 5.40
CA ARG A 157 14.42 2.75 5.71
C ARG A 157 15.24 1.46 5.71
N ILE A 158 14.72 0.39 6.32
CA ILE A 158 15.37 -0.92 6.35
C ILE A 158 15.48 -1.52 4.95
N GLN A 159 14.40 -1.44 4.16
CA GLN A 159 14.37 -1.90 2.77
C GLN A 159 15.35 -1.14 1.88
N THR A 160 15.81 0.05 2.29
CA THR A 160 16.86 0.83 1.62
C THR A 160 18.27 0.64 2.18
N GLY A 161 18.46 -0.31 3.11
CA GLY A 161 19.77 -0.69 3.63
C GLY A 161 20.12 -0.13 5.01
N CYS A 162 19.22 0.59 5.70
CA CYS A 162 19.45 0.97 7.08
C CYS A 162 19.26 -0.23 8.02
N THR A 163 19.99 -0.26 9.14
CA THR A 163 19.68 -1.18 10.24
C THR A 163 18.42 -0.72 11.00
N LEU A 164 17.85 -1.60 11.83
CA LEU A 164 16.71 -1.23 12.68
C LEU A 164 17.07 -0.07 13.63
N LYS A 165 18.26 -0.13 14.24
CA LYS A 165 18.76 0.90 15.18
C LYS A 165 18.93 2.26 14.48
N GLU A 166 19.53 2.27 13.29
CA GLU A 166 19.66 3.50 12.48
C GLU A 166 18.29 4.04 12.04
N SER A 167 17.36 3.16 11.69
CA SER A 167 16.03 3.56 11.25
C SER A 167 15.24 4.25 12.36
N ILE A 168 15.40 3.78 13.60
CA ILE A 168 14.80 4.38 14.80
C ILE A 168 15.52 5.69 15.18
N SER A 169 16.85 5.72 15.13
CA SER A 169 17.64 6.89 15.54
C SER A 169 17.40 8.11 14.64
N LYS A 170 17.09 7.91 13.35
CA LYS A 170 16.74 8.99 12.40
C LYS A 170 15.45 9.76 12.76
N LYS A 171 14.60 9.23 13.66
CA LYS A 171 13.32 9.83 14.09
C LYS A 171 12.43 10.23 12.90
N GLN A 172 11.55 11.23 13.04
CA GLN A 172 10.73 11.80 11.96
C GLN A 172 9.89 10.75 11.20
N PHE A 173 9.18 9.91 11.95
CA PHE A 173 8.46 8.76 11.40
C PHE A 173 7.24 9.14 10.55
N MET A 174 6.74 10.37 10.66
CA MET A 174 5.56 10.87 9.94
C MET A 174 5.91 11.60 8.63
N LYS A 175 7.19 11.61 8.22
CA LYS A 175 7.62 12.25 6.96
C LYS A 175 7.02 11.55 5.75
N GLY A 176 6.22 12.30 4.98
CA GLY A 176 5.55 11.80 3.78
C GLY A 176 4.10 11.38 4.00
N LEU A 177 3.58 11.45 5.23
CA LEU A 177 2.19 11.09 5.53
C LEU A 177 1.18 11.88 4.66
N PRO A 178 1.33 13.21 4.47
CA PRO A 178 0.41 13.96 3.61
C PRO A 178 0.33 13.39 2.19
N LEU A 179 1.46 12.97 1.60
CA LEU A 179 1.48 12.35 0.27
C LEU A 179 0.67 11.05 0.22
N CYS A 180 0.71 10.28 1.30
CA CYS A 180 -0.04 9.02 1.41
C CYS A 180 -1.55 9.28 1.56
N LEU A 181 -1.94 10.28 2.34
CA LEU A 181 -3.34 10.65 2.55
C LEU A 181 -3.94 11.26 1.28
N THR A 182 -3.22 12.17 0.62
CA THR A 182 -3.62 12.74 -0.67
C THR A 182 -3.76 11.65 -1.73
N ARG A 183 -2.83 10.69 -1.78
CA ARG A 183 -2.95 9.51 -2.63
C ARG A 183 -4.26 8.76 -2.35
N GLY A 184 -4.54 8.47 -1.07
CA GLY A 184 -5.74 7.74 -0.66
C GLY A 184 -7.03 8.35 -1.20
N PHE A 185 -7.15 9.68 -1.12
CA PHE A 185 -8.28 10.41 -1.69
C PHE A 185 -8.41 10.23 -3.21
N ILE A 186 -7.30 10.41 -3.94
CA ILE A 186 -7.28 10.31 -5.41
C ILE A 186 -7.61 8.90 -5.88
N VAL A 187 -6.97 7.88 -5.32
CA VAL A 187 -7.19 6.49 -5.76
C VAL A 187 -8.62 6.04 -5.46
N ASN A 188 -9.18 6.42 -4.32
CA ASN A 188 -10.57 6.10 -4.01
C ASN A 188 -11.53 6.75 -5.02
N ALA A 189 -11.33 8.03 -5.35
CA ALA A 189 -12.15 8.72 -6.36
C ALA A 189 -12.08 8.02 -7.74
N VAL A 190 -10.88 7.65 -8.18
CA VAL A 190 -10.66 6.90 -9.44
C VAL A 190 -11.33 5.53 -9.39
N GLY A 191 -11.20 4.82 -8.27
CA GLY A 191 -11.79 3.49 -8.08
C GLY A 191 -13.31 3.51 -8.21
N PHE A 192 -13.98 4.46 -7.56
CA PHE A 192 -15.43 4.64 -7.66
C PHE A 192 -15.88 5.01 -9.07
N TYR A 193 -15.16 5.93 -9.73
CA TYR A 193 -15.45 6.30 -11.11
C TYR A 193 -15.39 5.09 -12.04
N CYS A 194 -14.34 4.27 -11.95
CA CYS A 194 -14.20 3.06 -12.76
C CYS A 194 -15.36 2.08 -12.53
N VAL A 195 -15.68 1.77 -11.27
CA VAL A 195 -16.77 0.83 -10.95
C VAL A 195 -18.11 1.33 -11.50
N ASN A 196 -18.43 2.62 -11.33
CA ASN A 196 -19.67 3.20 -11.83
C ASN A 196 -19.73 3.22 -13.37
N ALA A 197 -18.61 3.53 -14.03
CA ALA A 197 -18.55 3.55 -15.48
C ALA A 197 -18.82 2.16 -16.10
N PHE A 198 -18.31 1.09 -15.49
CA PHE A 198 -18.49 -0.28 -15.99
C PHE A 198 -19.81 -0.94 -15.58
N ASN A 199 -20.43 -0.49 -14.49
CA ASN A 199 -21.76 -0.95 -14.09
C ASN A 199 -22.88 -0.30 -14.92
N ASN A 200 -22.61 0.87 -15.51
CA ASN A 200 -23.55 1.62 -16.35
C ASN A 200 -23.36 1.37 -17.86
N SER A 201 -22.47 0.44 -18.25
CA SER A 201 -22.15 0.07 -19.63
C SER A 201 -22.56 -1.38 -19.93
#